data_AF-A0AAD2FV90-F1
#
_entry.id   AF-A0AAD2FV90-F1
#
_cell.length_a   1.000
_cell.length_b   1.000
_cell.length_c   1.000
_cell.angle_alpha   90.00
_cell.angle_beta   90.00
_cell.angle_gamma   90.00
#
_symmetry.space_group_name_H-M   'P 1'
#
loop_
_entity.id
_entity.type
_entity.pdbx_description
1 polymer ?
#
loop_
_entity_poly.entity_id
_entity_poly.type
_entity_poly.pdbx_seq_one_letter_code
_entity_poly.pdbx_strand_id
1 'polypeptide(L)'
;MKLSSKVILAILAACVSHSNGYVEVPGTNYLGQGYCRNADTEGEGAYPGYHDYTQILGGQTALSCDGICRNNNKLGGLRGFTLSGSDCFCFYDDGTSPGEYLGNCPAPFFSCGTHWTGTGDLAITDDSMIGGCYEYTTFPVPATFTSESTGDPHFRTGKNEHFEFHGQCDLVMTKVKNFANKEGVDLEIHLRTNMVRSWSYIKTAAIRIGNDILEVQGSAAKEDGIDKRHYHINFEHLGPLTHLGGYPVTISPRNNKYTIDLDKDYPGQSIEIKTFKEFVGVKIIGATEESFGNAIGITGDFNTGNTYGRDGSTVLHDFNELGLEWQVLPSDGKLFHEIAKPQFPELCYLPEDPRGERARRLAESDITEEAAEAACASLKDDFDRKGCVYDILATQDLDMVGAY
;
A
#
# COMPACT_ATOMS: atom_id res chain seq x y z
N MET A 1 33.84 -54.32 37.00
CA MET A 1 33.22 -53.09 36.44
C MET A 1 32.79 -53.38 35.02
N LYS A 2 31.47 -53.31 34.74
CA LYS A 2 30.88 -53.54 33.42
C LYS A 2 31.09 -52.29 32.56
N LEU A 3 31.65 -52.43 31.36
CA LEU A 3 31.64 -51.38 30.34
C LEU A 3 30.44 -51.59 29.40
N SER A 4 29.68 -50.52 29.17
CA SER A 4 28.50 -50.48 28.31
C SER A 4 28.86 -50.00 26.91
N SER A 5 28.30 -50.71 25.92
CA SER A 5 28.32 -50.45 24.49
C SER A 5 27.64 -49.13 24.10
N LYS A 6 28.21 -48.40 23.13
CA LYS A 6 27.54 -47.68 22.02
C LYS A 6 28.53 -46.78 21.26
N VAL A 7 29.21 -47.35 20.27
CA VAL A 7 29.75 -46.62 19.11
C VAL A 7 29.50 -47.49 17.88
N ILE A 8 28.38 -47.25 17.19
CA ILE A 8 28.18 -47.61 15.79
C ILE A 8 27.52 -46.38 15.17
N LEU A 9 28.33 -45.52 14.56
CA LEU A 9 27.85 -44.41 13.73
C LEU A 9 27.58 -44.98 12.34
N ALA A 10 26.33 -45.38 12.10
CA ALA A 10 25.85 -45.74 10.78
C ALA A 10 25.57 -44.45 10.00
N ILE A 11 26.20 -44.35 8.83
CA ILE A 11 25.86 -43.40 7.77
C ILE A 11 24.42 -43.74 7.35
N LEU A 12 23.45 -42.97 7.83
CA LEU A 12 22.09 -42.94 7.29
C LEU A 12 22.00 -41.71 6.39
N ALA A 13 21.89 -41.97 5.10
CA ALA A 13 21.43 -41.00 4.13
C ALA A 13 20.14 -40.36 4.65
N ALA A 14 20.14 -39.04 4.77
CA ALA A 14 18.95 -38.25 5.03
C ALA A 14 18.05 -38.31 3.80
N CYS A 15 17.18 -39.33 3.71
CA CYS A 15 15.93 -39.17 2.99
C CYS A 15 15.07 -38.22 3.82
N VAL A 16 15.10 -36.92 3.49
CA VAL A 16 14.09 -35.98 3.95
C VAL A 16 12.79 -36.38 3.27
N SER A 17 11.99 -37.19 3.96
CA SER A 17 10.59 -37.37 3.64
C SER A 17 9.89 -36.03 3.89
N HIS A 18 9.74 -35.21 2.85
CA HIS A 18 8.91 -34.02 2.87
C HIS A 18 7.45 -34.46 2.92
N SER A 19 6.93 -34.74 4.11
CA SER A 19 5.49 -34.74 4.33
C SER A 19 5.05 -33.27 4.30
N ASN A 20 4.63 -32.77 3.13
CA ASN A 20 3.95 -31.49 3.00
C ASN A 20 2.58 -31.60 3.68
N GLY A 21 2.59 -31.46 5.00
CA GLY A 21 1.39 -31.30 5.81
C GLY A 21 0.73 -29.95 5.52
N TYR A 22 -0.55 -29.85 5.86
CA TYR A 22 -1.31 -28.60 5.85
C TYR A 22 -0.51 -27.47 6.52
N VAL A 23 -0.30 -26.38 5.78
CA VAL A 23 0.28 -25.14 6.29
C VAL A 23 -0.79 -24.07 6.13
N GLU A 24 -1.15 -23.40 7.23
CA GLU A 24 -2.10 -22.30 7.17
C GLU A 24 -1.47 -21.12 6.40
N VAL A 25 -2.12 -20.69 5.33
CA VAL A 25 -1.74 -19.52 4.54
C VAL A 25 -2.88 -18.49 4.64
N PRO A 26 -2.62 -17.29 5.20
CA PRO A 26 -3.66 -16.28 5.39
C PRO A 26 -4.40 -15.92 4.09
N GLY A 27 -5.73 -15.82 4.17
CA GLY A 27 -6.57 -15.47 3.02
C GLY A 27 -6.70 -16.58 1.97
N THR A 28 -6.41 -17.83 2.34
CA THR A 28 -6.61 -19.01 1.49
C THR A 28 -7.40 -20.11 2.23
N ASN A 29 -8.10 -20.93 1.45
CA ASN A 29 -8.66 -22.20 1.85
C ASN A 29 -7.74 -23.32 1.34
N TYR A 30 -7.25 -24.18 2.22
CA TYR A 30 -6.59 -25.40 1.78
C TYR A 30 -7.63 -26.43 1.34
N LEU A 31 -7.61 -26.79 0.06
CA LEU A 31 -8.58 -27.73 -0.50
C LEU A 31 -8.17 -29.17 -0.22
N GLY A 32 -6.86 -29.46 -0.19
CA GLY A 32 -6.33 -30.81 0.05
C GLY A 32 -4.99 -31.06 -0.63
N GLN A 33 -4.53 -32.31 -0.54
CA GLN A 33 -3.28 -32.73 -1.20
C GLN A 33 -3.53 -33.00 -2.68
N GLY A 34 -2.64 -32.49 -3.54
CA GLY A 34 -2.71 -32.63 -4.99
C GLY A 34 -2.50 -31.29 -5.70
N TYR A 35 -2.79 -31.28 -7.00
CA TYR A 35 -2.78 -30.08 -7.84
C TYR A 35 -4.18 -29.48 -7.95
N CYS A 36 -4.24 -28.14 -7.95
CA CYS A 36 -5.47 -27.41 -8.26
C CYS A 36 -5.84 -27.52 -9.75
N ARG A 37 -7.13 -27.38 -10.06
CA ARG A 37 -7.71 -27.22 -11.42
C ARG A 37 -9.09 -26.59 -11.31
N ASN A 38 -9.58 -25.95 -12.36
CA ASN A 38 -10.98 -25.53 -12.44
C ASN A 38 -11.97 -26.73 -12.39
N ALA A 39 -13.07 -26.58 -11.65
CA ALA A 39 -13.98 -27.65 -11.23
C ALA A 39 -14.86 -28.25 -12.35
N ASP A 40 -14.87 -27.68 -13.56
CA ASP A 40 -15.74 -28.12 -14.66
C ASP A 40 -14.96 -28.62 -15.86
N THR A 41 -14.76 -29.93 -15.96
CA THR A 41 -14.50 -30.60 -17.25
C THR A 41 -15.21 -31.94 -17.33
N GLU A 42 -16.54 -31.95 -17.43
CA GLU A 42 -17.26 -33.11 -17.99
C GLU A 42 -17.35 -33.03 -19.52
N GLY A 43 -16.25 -32.61 -20.17
CA GLY A 43 -16.11 -32.71 -21.62
C GLY A 43 -15.31 -33.95 -21.98
N GLU A 44 -15.98 -35.01 -22.45
CA GLU A 44 -15.34 -36.16 -23.09
C GLU A 44 -14.39 -35.68 -24.21
N GLY A 45 -13.09 -35.61 -23.93
CA GLY A 45 -12.08 -35.19 -24.91
C GLY A 45 -10.98 -34.25 -24.40
N ALA A 46 -11.09 -33.67 -23.20
CA ALA A 46 -9.97 -32.94 -22.61
C ALA A 46 -8.89 -33.95 -22.18
N TYR A 47 -7.74 -33.95 -22.87
CA TYR A 47 -6.58 -34.73 -22.46
C TYR A 47 -6.20 -34.38 -21.01
N PRO A 48 -6.09 -35.36 -20.09
CA PRO A 48 -5.88 -35.13 -18.65
C PRO A 48 -4.47 -34.63 -18.28
N GLY A 49 -3.78 -33.92 -19.17
CA GLY A 49 -2.35 -33.61 -19.02
C GLY A 49 -1.92 -32.18 -19.36
N TYR A 50 -2.85 -31.28 -19.69
CA TYR A 50 -2.53 -29.86 -19.81
C TYR A 50 -3.14 -29.14 -18.62
N HIS A 51 -2.28 -28.69 -17.72
CA HIS A 51 -2.68 -28.04 -16.48
C HIS A 51 -2.73 -26.52 -16.66
N ASP A 52 -3.73 -25.90 -16.03
CA ASP A 52 -4.07 -24.48 -16.14
C ASP A 52 -3.27 -23.62 -15.16
N TYR A 53 -1.96 -23.81 -15.16
CA TYR A 53 -1.07 -23.11 -14.23
C TYR A 53 0.05 -22.37 -14.94
N THR A 54 0.67 -21.49 -14.18
CA THR A 54 2.01 -20.98 -14.46
C THR A 54 2.99 -21.60 -13.48
N GLN A 55 3.97 -22.35 -13.96
CA GLN A 55 5.04 -22.89 -13.10
C GLN A 55 6.16 -21.86 -12.94
N ILE A 56 6.50 -21.57 -11.68
CA ILE A 56 7.56 -20.66 -11.27
C ILE A 56 8.52 -21.41 -10.35
N LEU A 57 9.83 -21.34 -10.64
CA LEU A 57 10.83 -21.85 -9.72
C LEU A 57 11.00 -20.90 -8.53
N GLY A 58 10.99 -21.43 -7.31
CA GLY A 58 11.40 -20.67 -6.12
C GLY A 58 10.45 -20.68 -4.92
N GLY A 59 9.45 -21.57 -4.87
CA GLY A 59 8.61 -21.75 -3.70
C GLY A 59 9.17 -22.78 -2.75
N GLN A 60 9.85 -22.38 -1.68
CA GLN A 60 10.32 -23.34 -0.65
C GLN A 60 9.23 -23.68 0.38
N THR A 61 8.21 -22.82 0.50
CA THR A 61 7.10 -22.95 1.45
C THR A 61 5.79 -22.47 0.83
N ALA A 62 4.65 -22.87 1.40
CA ALA A 62 3.33 -22.44 0.91
C ALA A 62 3.16 -20.91 0.99
N LEU A 63 3.69 -20.29 2.05
CA LEU A 63 3.76 -18.83 2.22
C LEU A 63 4.61 -18.14 1.14
N SER A 64 5.77 -18.70 0.79
CA SER A 64 6.58 -18.15 -0.32
C SER A 64 5.88 -18.29 -1.66
N CYS A 65 5.12 -19.37 -1.83
CA CYS A 65 4.37 -19.66 -3.05
C CYS A 65 3.21 -18.70 -3.25
N ASP A 66 2.48 -18.42 -2.17
CA ASP A 66 1.46 -17.37 -2.10
C ASP A 66 2.01 -16.01 -2.56
N GLY A 67 3.11 -15.56 -1.95
CA GLY A 67 3.73 -14.28 -2.32
C GLY A 67 4.15 -14.22 -3.78
N ILE A 68 4.73 -15.30 -4.31
CA ILE A 68 5.09 -15.41 -5.73
C ILE A 68 3.85 -15.27 -6.62
N CYS A 69 2.77 -16.01 -6.35
CA CYS A 69 1.58 -15.98 -7.20
C CYS A 69 0.87 -14.62 -7.13
N ARG A 70 0.75 -14.01 -5.95
CA ARG A 70 0.17 -12.66 -5.80
C ARG A 70 0.95 -11.59 -6.54
N ASN A 71 2.28 -11.59 -6.43
CA ASN A 71 3.13 -10.62 -7.12
C ASN A 71 3.04 -10.72 -8.65
N ASN A 72 2.69 -11.90 -9.16
CA ASN A 72 2.56 -12.16 -10.57
C ASN A 72 1.14 -11.94 -11.11
N ASN A 73 0.16 -11.56 -10.29
CA ASN A 73 -1.23 -11.34 -10.72
C ASN A 73 -1.45 -10.01 -11.47
N LYS A 74 -0.65 -9.73 -12.51
CA LYS A 74 -0.61 -8.45 -13.22
C LYS A 74 -1.91 -8.11 -13.98
N LEU A 75 -2.64 -9.14 -14.43
CA LEU A 75 -3.88 -8.98 -15.21
C LEU A 75 -5.15 -9.22 -14.39
N GLY A 76 -5.01 -9.63 -13.12
CA GLY A 76 -6.13 -10.11 -12.31
C GLY A 76 -6.41 -11.60 -12.56
N GLY A 77 -7.43 -12.13 -11.88
CA GLY A 77 -7.89 -13.50 -12.13
C GLY A 77 -7.21 -14.61 -11.34
N LEU A 78 -6.15 -14.39 -10.56
CA LEU A 78 -5.55 -15.43 -9.71
C LEU A 78 -6.59 -16.08 -8.78
N ARG A 79 -6.74 -17.41 -8.86
CA ARG A 79 -7.70 -18.23 -8.11
C ARG A 79 -7.06 -19.05 -7.01
N GLY A 80 -5.82 -19.45 -7.18
CA GLY A 80 -5.13 -20.27 -6.20
C GLY A 80 -3.75 -20.69 -6.65
N PHE A 81 -3.14 -21.58 -5.87
CA PHE A 81 -1.82 -22.12 -6.18
C PHE A 81 -1.63 -23.53 -5.66
N THR A 82 -0.68 -24.23 -6.25
CA THR A 82 -0.13 -25.49 -5.73
C THR A 82 1.35 -25.32 -5.44
N LEU A 83 1.78 -25.77 -4.26
CA LEU A 83 3.20 -25.99 -3.97
C LEU A 83 3.51 -27.47 -4.19
N SER A 84 4.44 -27.80 -5.09
CA SER A 84 4.98 -29.16 -5.23
C SER A 84 6.51 -29.13 -5.24
N GLY A 85 7.13 -29.79 -4.26
CA GLY A 85 8.57 -29.68 -4.06
C GLY A 85 9.00 -28.23 -3.79
N SER A 86 9.85 -27.68 -4.66
CA SER A 86 10.33 -26.29 -4.65
C SER A 86 9.61 -25.36 -5.62
N ASP A 87 8.57 -25.87 -6.28
CA ASP A 87 7.98 -25.24 -7.44
C ASP A 87 6.57 -24.76 -7.12
N CYS A 88 6.25 -23.59 -7.67
CA CYS A 88 4.98 -22.92 -7.50
C CYS A 88 4.17 -22.95 -8.77
N PHE A 89 2.92 -23.36 -8.65
CA PHE A 89 1.98 -23.46 -9.74
C PHE A 89 0.82 -22.51 -9.46
N CYS A 90 0.79 -21.37 -10.13
CA CYS A 90 -0.25 -20.34 -9.94
C CYS A 90 -1.39 -20.53 -10.93
N PHE A 91 -2.65 -20.44 -10.48
CA PHE A 91 -3.85 -20.70 -11.27
C PHE A 91 -4.69 -19.43 -11.45
N TYR A 92 -5.16 -19.18 -12.67
CA TYR A 92 -5.89 -17.95 -13.05
C TYR A 92 -7.23 -18.30 -13.72
N ASP A 93 -8.27 -17.50 -13.48
CA ASP A 93 -9.65 -17.71 -13.97
C ASP A 93 -9.87 -17.22 -15.42
N ASP A 94 -9.13 -16.20 -15.84
CA ASP A 94 -9.26 -15.61 -17.19
C ASP A 94 -8.41 -16.30 -18.26
N GLY A 95 -7.59 -17.29 -17.84
CA GLY A 95 -6.65 -17.99 -18.71
C GLY A 95 -5.42 -17.18 -19.12
N THR A 96 -5.29 -15.93 -18.65
CA THR A 96 -4.20 -15.02 -19.02
C THR A 96 -3.07 -15.10 -17.98
N SER A 97 -2.24 -16.14 -18.09
CA SER A 97 -1.03 -16.21 -17.26
C SER A 97 0.00 -15.16 -17.67
N PRO A 98 0.84 -14.67 -16.74
CA PRO A 98 2.01 -13.86 -17.08
C PRO A 98 2.91 -14.62 -18.06
N GLY A 99 2.89 -14.22 -19.34
CA GLY A 99 3.62 -14.91 -20.41
C GLY A 99 2.78 -15.38 -21.59
N GLU A 100 1.54 -14.90 -21.74
CA GLU A 100 0.61 -15.28 -22.80
C GLU A 100 1.00 -14.77 -24.21
N TYR A 101 2.14 -15.25 -24.73
CA TYR A 101 2.36 -15.39 -26.16
C TYR A 101 2.91 -16.78 -26.46
N LEU A 102 2.13 -17.51 -27.26
CA LEU A 102 2.33 -18.88 -27.71
C LEU A 102 3.81 -19.23 -27.95
N GLY A 103 4.39 -19.99 -27.02
CA GLY A 103 5.53 -20.86 -27.28
C GLY A 103 6.77 -20.68 -26.40
N ASN A 104 6.94 -19.56 -25.68
CA ASN A 104 8.08 -19.36 -24.79
C ASN A 104 7.69 -18.54 -23.54
N CYS A 105 7.56 -19.21 -22.40
CA CYS A 105 7.44 -18.53 -21.11
C CYS A 105 8.73 -17.74 -20.83
N PRO A 106 8.68 -16.43 -20.52
CA PRO A 106 9.86 -15.68 -20.13
C PRO A 106 10.41 -16.22 -18.80
N ALA A 107 11.71 -16.14 -18.56
CA ALA A 107 12.25 -16.49 -17.25
C ALA A 107 11.64 -15.56 -16.16
N PRO A 108 11.29 -16.07 -14.97
CA PRO A 108 11.56 -17.41 -14.42
C PRO A 108 10.44 -18.45 -14.64
N PHE A 109 9.53 -18.23 -15.58
CA PHE A 109 8.39 -19.12 -15.85
C PHE A 109 8.80 -20.30 -16.74
N PHE A 110 8.35 -21.51 -16.40
CA PHE A 110 8.74 -22.75 -17.11
C PHE A 110 7.61 -23.34 -17.96
N SER A 111 6.37 -23.07 -17.58
CA SER A 111 5.19 -23.53 -18.32
C SER A 111 4.02 -22.57 -18.06
N CYS A 112 3.23 -22.33 -19.10
CA CYS A 112 2.12 -21.40 -19.14
C CYS A 112 0.99 -22.07 -19.96
N GLY A 113 -0.20 -22.21 -19.39
CA GLY A 113 -1.38 -22.78 -20.05
C GLY A 113 -2.04 -21.83 -21.09
N THR A 114 -2.98 -22.35 -21.88
CA THR A 114 -3.82 -21.56 -22.82
C THR A 114 -5.14 -21.15 -22.18
N HIS A 115 -5.86 -20.15 -22.75
CA HIS A 115 -7.23 -19.80 -22.34
C HIS A 115 -8.18 -21.00 -22.19
N TRP A 116 -8.92 -21.03 -21.07
CA TRP A 116 -9.93 -22.05 -20.77
C TRP A 116 -11.25 -21.45 -20.30
N THR A 117 -12.33 -22.22 -20.47
CA THR A 117 -13.68 -21.91 -19.98
C THR A 117 -14.05 -22.91 -18.88
N GLY A 118 -13.69 -22.62 -17.63
CA GLY A 118 -14.13 -23.38 -16.45
C GLY A 118 -15.18 -22.62 -15.65
N THR A 119 -15.70 -23.23 -14.57
CA THR A 119 -16.55 -22.55 -13.57
C THR A 119 -15.81 -21.52 -12.72
N GLY A 120 -14.48 -21.55 -12.76
CA GLY A 120 -13.59 -20.72 -11.95
C GLY A 120 -13.40 -21.21 -10.50
N ASP A 121 -14.13 -22.23 -10.08
CA ASP A 121 -13.95 -22.88 -8.78
C ASP A 121 -12.77 -23.86 -8.84
N LEU A 122 -11.94 -23.93 -7.79
CA LEU A 122 -10.82 -24.87 -7.76
C LEU A 122 -11.22 -26.25 -7.20
N ALA A 123 -10.66 -27.30 -7.78
CA ALA A 123 -10.80 -28.70 -7.39
C ALA A 123 -9.44 -29.42 -7.45
N ILE A 124 -9.33 -30.54 -6.72
CA ILE A 124 -8.13 -31.40 -6.69
C ILE A 124 -8.23 -32.44 -7.80
N THR A 125 -7.16 -32.64 -8.57
CA THR A 125 -7.18 -33.58 -9.72
C THR A 125 -6.42 -34.88 -9.53
N ASP A 126 -5.55 -34.99 -8.52
CA ASP A 126 -4.80 -36.21 -8.25
C ASP A 126 -4.24 -36.24 -6.81
N ASP A 127 -4.85 -37.04 -5.94
CA ASP A 127 -4.43 -37.28 -4.54
C ASP A 127 -3.08 -38.03 -4.44
N SER A 128 -2.54 -38.57 -5.54
CA SER A 128 -1.27 -39.31 -5.54
C SER A 128 -0.04 -38.42 -5.71
N MET A 129 -0.24 -37.13 -6.02
CA MET A 129 0.81 -36.13 -6.21
C MET A 129 1.15 -35.41 -4.90
N ILE A 130 2.45 -35.18 -4.66
CA ILE A 130 2.95 -34.49 -3.46
C ILE A 130 2.84 -32.97 -3.68
N GLY A 131 1.63 -32.42 -3.55
CA GLY A 131 1.36 -30.99 -3.59
C GLY A 131 0.28 -30.57 -2.61
N GLY A 132 0.22 -29.29 -2.25
CA GLY A 132 -0.89 -28.73 -1.48
C GLY A 132 -1.67 -27.71 -2.31
N CYS A 133 -2.97 -27.92 -2.51
CA CYS A 133 -3.83 -27.03 -3.27
C CYS A 133 -4.48 -25.99 -2.35
N TYR A 134 -4.29 -24.71 -2.69
CA TYR A 134 -4.81 -23.57 -1.95
C TYR A 134 -5.67 -22.71 -2.87
N GLU A 135 -6.88 -22.37 -2.43
CA GLU A 135 -7.80 -21.46 -3.10
C GLU A 135 -7.84 -20.13 -2.37
N TYR A 136 -7.78 -19.01 -3.08
CA TYR A 136 -7.92 -17.70 -2.45
C TYR A 136 -9.36 -17.43 -2.04
N THR A 137 -9.58 -17.01 -0.79
CA THR A 137 -10.93 -16.70 -0.28
C THR A 137 -11.55 -15.45 -0.91
N THR A 138 -10.71 -14.62 -1.52
CA THR A 138 -11.07 -13.44 -2.31
C THR A 138 -10.09 -13.31 -3.48
N PHE A 139 -10.55 -12.89 -4.66
CA PHE A 139 -9.64 -12.60 -5.77
C PHE A 139 -8.58 -11.60 -5.29
N PRO A 140 -7.29 -11.94 -5.35
CA PRO A 140 -6.25 -11.03 -4.96
C PRO A 140 -6.17 -9.98 -6.05
N VAL A 141 -6.88 -8.87 -5.88
CA VAL A 141 -6.62 -7.66 -6.66
C VAL A 141 -5.11 -7.40 -6.51
N PRO A 142 -4.34 -7.19 -7.61
CA PRO A 142 -2.94 -6.81 -7.48
C PRO A 142 -2.90 -5.71 -6.44
N ALA A 143 -2.07 -5.90 -5.40
CA ALA A 143 -2.02 -5.00 -4.26
C ALA A 143 -1.88 -3.59 -4.81
N THR A 144 -2.98 -2.84 -4.80
CA THR A 144 -2.95 -1.47 -5.25
C THR A 144 -2.25 -0.78 -4.12
N PHE A 145 -0.99 -0.43 -4.36
CA PHE A 145 -0.24 0.38 -3.43
C PHE A 145 -1.09 1.63 -3.19
N THR A 146 -1.60 1.74 -1.97
CA THR A 146 -2.40 2.87 -1.53
C THR A 146 -1.54 3.62 -0.54
N SER A 147 -1.05 4.78 -0.96
CA SER A 147 -0.34 5.71 -0.10
C SER A 147 -1.21 6.93 0.06
N GLU A 148 -1.62 7.15 1.30
CA GLU A 148 -2.59 8.16 1.67
C GLU A 148 -2.22 8.73 3.03
N SER A 149 -2.41 10.05 3.16
CA SER A 149 -2.39 10.69 4.46
C SER A 149 -3.43 11.79 4.55
N THR A 150 -4.27 11.75 5.58
CA THR A 150 -5.43 12.64 5.76
C THR A 150 -5.61 12.98 7.25
N GLY A 151 -6.39 14.02 7.55
CA GLY A 151 -6.74 14.33 8.94
C GLY A 151 -5.56 14.72 9.82
N ASP A 152 -5.56 14.21 11.06
CA ASP A 152 -4.56 14.46 12.08
C ASP A 152 -3.38 13.46 12.08
N PRO A 153 -2.38 13.73 11.24
CA PRO A 153 -2.06 12.86 10.11
C PRO A 153 -2.26 11.36 10.39
N HIS A 154 -3.31 10.79 9.80
CA HIS A 154 -3.43 9.37 9.55
C HIS A 154 -2.59 9.01 8.34
N PHE A 155 -1.86 7.91 8.39
CA PHE A 155 -1.10 7.37 7.27
C PHE A 155 -1.56 5.95 6.95
N ARG A 156 -1.72 5.68 5.66
CA ARG A 156 -1.92 4.34 5.12
C ARG A 156 -0.67 3.91 4.37
N THR A 157 -0.01 2.85 4.82
CA THR A 157 1.15 2.29 4.13
C THR A 157 0.72 1.54 2.87
N GLY A 158 1.70 1.24 2.00
CA GLY A 158 1.49 0.37 0.84
C GLY A 158 0.93 -1.03 1.16
N LYS A 159 1.07 -1.50 2.41
CA LYS A 159 0.47 -2.75 2.93
C LYS A 159 -0.94 -2.59 3.49
N ASN A 160 -1.55 -1.41 3.33
CA ASN A 160 -2.81 -1.07 3.97
C ASN A 160 -2.73 -1.03 5.50
N GLU A 161 -1.54 -0.77 6.07
CA GLU A 161 -1.39 -0.58 7.51
C GLU A 161 -1.69 0.89 7.86
N HIS A 162 -2.52 1.08 8.88
CA HIS A 162 -2.86 2.40 9.41
C HIS A 162 -1.93 2.72 10.57
N PHE A 163 -1.30 3.89 10.53
CA PHE A 163 -0.57 4.45 11.65
C PHE A 163 -0.70 5.98 11.72
N GLU A 164 -0.28 6.55 12.85
CA GLU A 164 -0.32 7.98 13.11
C GLU A 164 1.07 8.46 13.55
N PHE A 165 1.42 9.68 13.16
CA PHE A 165 2.60 10.37 13.65
C PHE A 165 2.25 11.83 13.93
N HIS A 166 2.23 12.20 15.22
CA HIS A 166 1.80 13.54 15.65
C HIS A 166 2.98 14.51 15.89
N GLY A 167 4.10 14.34 15.22
CA GLY A 167 5.21 15.31 15.27
C GLY A 167 4.93 16.55 14.42
N GLN A 168 5.36 17.73 14.88
CA GLN A 168 5.37 18.96 14.08
C GLN A 168 6.72 19.13 13.37
N CYS A 169 6.70 19.07 12.05
CA CYS A 169 7.83 19.31 11.15
C CYS A 169 7.36 19.23 9.69
N ASP A 170 8.32 19.33 8.77
CA ASP A 170 8.13 18.93 7.38
C ASP A 170 8.54 17.45 7.24
N LEU A 171 7.70 16.64 6.60
CA LEU A 171 7.85 15.19 6.41
C LEU A 171 7.92 14.83 4.92
N VAL A 172 8.70 13.83 4.57
CA VAL A 172 8.68 13.19 3.24
C VAL A 172 7.66 12.06 3.26
N MET A 173 6.49 12.29 2.67
CA MET A 173 5.45 11.26 2.58
C MET A 173 5.85 10.16 1.59
N THR A 174 6.20 10.58 0.38
CA THR A 174 6.57 9.68 -0.71
C THR A 174 7.54 10.37 -1.64
N LYS A 175 8.55 9.63 -2.09
CA LYS A 175 9.54 10.03 -3.07
C LYS A 175 9.71 8.91 -4.09
N VAL A 176 9.65 9.26 -5.37
CA VAL A 176 9.86 8.35 -6.50
C VAL A 176 10.95 8.93 -7.38
N LYS A 177 12.07 8.22 -7.47
CA LYS A 177 13.12 8.55 -8.43
C LYS A 177 12.78 8.03 -9.81
N ASN A 178 13.12 8.81 -10.84
CA ASN A 178 12.77 8.49 -12.23
C ASN A 178 11.29 8.11 -12.33
N PHE A 179 10.44 8.94 -11.72
CA PHE A 179 9.00 8.81 -11.74
C PHE A 179 8.54 8.58 -13.17
N ALA A 180 7.57 7.70 -13.35
CA ALA A 180 7.03 7.38 -14.67
C ALA A 180 8.09 6.80 -15.64
N ASN A 181 9.14 6.13 -15.12
CA ASN A 181 10.29 5.64 -15.89
C ASN A 181 10.98 6.73 -16.74
N LYS A 182 10.84 8.00 -16.36
CA LYS A 182 11.44 9.14 -17.05
C LYS A 182 12.71 9.55 -16.31
N GLU A 183 13.86 9.31 -16.93
CA GLU A 183 15.16 9.68 -16.36
C GLU A 183 15.22 11.17 -16.04
N GLY A 184 15.59 11.51 -14.79
CA GLY A 184 15.71 12.88 -14.34
C GLY A 184 14.39 13.59 -14.00
N VAL A 185 13.25 12.88 -14.06
CA VAL A 185 11.97 13.36 -13.56
C VAL A 185 11.67 12.64 -12.25
N ASP A 186 11.78 13.35 -11.14
CA ASP A 186 11.45 12.81 -9.82
C ASP A 186 10.08 13.30 -9.37
N LEU A 187 9.40 12.49 -8.55
CA LEU A 187 8.19 12.87 -7.83
C LEU A 187 8.48 12.92 -6.33
N GLU A 188 8.09 13.99 -5.66
CA GLU A 188 8.21 14.13 -4.21
C GLU A 188 6.96 14.76 -3.61
N ILE A 189 6.46 14.16 -2.53
CA ILE A 189 5.31 14.63 -1.76
C ILE A 189 5.79 14.92 -0.34
N HIS A 190 5.80 16.19 0.03
CA HIS A 190 6.11 16.63 1.39
C HIS A 190 4.86 17.10 2.11
N LEU A 191 4.78 16.81 3.40
CA LEU A 191 3.71 17.24 4.28
C LEU A 191 4.28 18.18 5.34
N ARG A 192 3.59 19.26 5.64
CA ARG A 192 3.89 20.14 6.76
C ARG A 192 2.85 19.93 7.84
N THR A 193 3.28 19.39 8.97
CA THR A 193 2.40 19.14 10.11
C THR A 193 2.47 20.30 11.10
N ASN A 194 1.37 20.55 11.80
CA ASN A 194 1.25 21.60 12.81
C ASN A 194 0.64 21.02 14.09
N MET A 195 1.28 21.22 15.24
CA MET A 195 0.85 20.63 16.51
C MET A 195 -0.23 21.47 17.17
N VAL A 196 -1.25 20.78 17.69
CA VAL A 196 -2.31 21.32 18.53
C VAL A 196 -2.35 20.52 19.83
N ARG A 197 -1.75 21.08 20.89
CA ARG A 197 -1.66 20.47 22.22
C ARG A 197 -0.94 19.11 22.19
N SER A 198 -1.68 18.01 22.05
CA SER A 198 -1.19 16.63 22.12
C SER A 198 -1.32 15.86 20.81
N TRP A 199 -1.85 16.48 19.76
CA TRP A 199 -1.98 15.90 18.42
C TRP A 199 -1.47 16.91 17.38
N SER A 200 -1.39 16.54 16.11
CA SER A 200 -1.01 17.45 15.03
C SER A 200 -1.89 17.22 13.81
N TYR A 201 -1.88 18.11 12.82
CA TYR A 201 -2.56 17.91 11.54
C TYR A 201 -1.69 18.34 10.38
N ILE A 202 -2.01 17.84 9.17
CA ILE A 202 -1.36 18.28 7.94
C ILE A 202 -1.94 19.64 7.55
N LYS A 203 -1.13 20.69 7.67
CA LYS A 203 -1.50 22.07 7.34
C LYS A 203 -1.26 22.41 5.87
N THR A 204 -0.19 21.85 5.30
CA THR A 204 0.23 22.10 3.92
C THR A 204 0.77 20.82 3.31
N ALA A 205 0.45 20.57 2.04
CA ALA A 205 1.11 19.55 1.22
C ALA A 205 1.83 20.22 0.05
N ALA A 206 3.01 19.72 -0.30
CA ALA A 206 3.73 20.15 -1.50
C ALA A 206 4.10 18.95 -2.35
N ILE A 207 3.77 19.01 -3.64
CA ILE A 207 4.06 17.98 -4.63
C ILE A 207 5.00 18.57 -5.68
N ARG A 208 6.16 17.95 -5.86
CA ARG A 208 7.07 18.22 -6.97
C ARG A 208 6.98 17.10 -8.01
N ILE A 209 6.85 17.47 -9.29
CA ILE A 209 7.05 16.56 -10.42
C ILE A 209 8.05 17.21 -11.39
N GLY A 210 9.24 16.63 -11.50
CA GLY A 210 10.35 17.25 -12.21
C GLY A 210 10.71 18.59 -11.57
N ASN A 211 10.51 19.69 -12.30
CA ASN A 211 10.83 21.04 -11.84
C ASN A 211 9.62 21.81 -11.28
N ASP A 212 8.41 21.32 -11.52
CA ASP A 212 7.21 22.03 -11.08
C ASP A 212 6.82 21.62 -9.66
N ILE A 213 6.41 22.59 -8.85
CA ILE A 213 6.04 22.42 -7.45
C ILE A 213 4.65 23.00 -7.24
N LEU A 214 3.69 22.17 -6.84
CA LEU A 214 2.39 22.60 -6.35
C LEU A 214 2.38 22.48 -4.83
N GLU A 215 2.25 23.61 -4.14
CA GLU A 215 2.02 23.68 -2.70
C GLU A 215 0.57 24.07 -2.43
N VAL A 216 -0.14 23.33 -1.58
CA VAL A 216 -1.54 23.57 -1.21
C VAL A 216 -1.67 23.59 0.31
N GLN A 217 -2.30 24.63 0.84
CA GLN A 217 -2.50 24.86 2.26
C GLN A 217 -4.00 24.86 2.63
N GLY A 218 -4.32 24.27 3.79
CA GLY A 218 -5.65 24.35 4.39
C GLY A 218 -5.96 25.74 4.96
N SER A 219 -7.25 26.04 5.16
CA SER A 219 -7.73 27.33 5.69
C SER A 219 -8.95 27.15 6.59
N ALA A 220 -8.93 27.78 7.76
CA ALA A 220 -10.01 27.73 8.76
C ALA A 220 -11.34 28.38 8.31
N ALA A 221 -11.39 28.98 7.12
CA ALA A 221 -12.53 29.77 6.68
C ALA A 221 -13.76 28.90 6.38
N LYS A 222 -14.88 29.17 7.07
CA LYS A 222 -16.17 28.45 7.00
C LYS A 222 -17.00 28.70 5.72
N GLU A 223 -16.44 29.17 4.61
CA GLU A 223 -17.28 29.45 3.43
C GLU A 223 -16.58 29.07 2.14
N ASP A 224 -17.35 28.52 1.21
CA ASP A 224 -16.91 28.02 -0.10
C ASP A 224 -16.51 29.16 -1.06
N GLY A 225 -15.51 28.95 -1.95
CA GLY A 225 -15.19 29.87 -3.04
C GLY A 225 -13.74 29.83 -3.56
N ILE A 226 -13.53 30.33 -4.80
CA ILE A 226 -12.20 30.47 -5.45
C ILE A 226 -11.26 31.38 -4.66
N ASP A 227 -11.81 32.40 -3.98
CA ASP A 227 -11.07 33.42 -3.24
C ASP A 227 -10.40 32.90 -1.94
N LYS A 228 -10.55 31.60 -1.63
CA LYS A 228 -10.04 30.96 -0.40
C LYS A 228 -9.12 29.77 -0.67
N ARG A 229 -8.72 29.59 -1.92
CA ARG A 229 -7.67 28.64 -2.27
C ARG A 229 -6.34 29.24 -1.83
N HIS A 230 -5.54 28.45 -1.11
CA HIS A 230 -4.20 28.84 -0.75
C HIS A 230 -3.26 27.84 -1.42
N TYR A 231 -2.86 28.16 -2.65
CA TYR A 231 -1.87 27.36 -3.35
C TYR A 231 -0.80 28.23 -3.99
N HIS A 232 0.38 27.65 -4.14
CA HIS A 232 1.49 28.21 -4.87
C HIS A 232 1.90 27.22 -5.94
N ILE A 233 2.06 27.69 -7.18
CA ILE A 233 2.72 26.93 -8.25
C ILE A 233 4.09 27.55 -8.47
N ASN A 234 5.16 26.78 -8.28
CA ASN A 234 6.54 27.27 -8.38
C ASN A 234 6.79 28.53 -7.52
N PHE A 235 6.26 28.53 -6.29
CA PHE A 235 6.29 29.64 -5.33
C PHE A 235 5.51 30.90 -5.74
N GLU A 236 4.77 30.87 -6.85
CA GLU A 236 3.86 31.92 -7.27
C GLU A 236 2.47 31.68 -6.67
N HIS A 237 2.04 32.58 -5.77
CA HIS A 237 0.74 32.51 -5.13
C HIS A 237 -0.39 32.66 -6.16
N LEU A 238 -1.28 31.66 -6.22
CA LEU A 238 -2.39 31.61 -7.17
C LEU A 238 -1.97 31.76 -8.65
N GLY A 239 -0.75 31.31 -8.98
CA GLY A 239 -0.27 31.26 -10.36
C GLY A 239 -1.12 30.31 -11.24
N PRO A 240 -0.96 30.36 -12.57
CA PRO A 240 -1.78 29.58 -13.50
C PRO A 240 -1.54 28.07 -13.36
N LEU A 241 -2.42 27.38 -12.64
CA LEU A 241 -2.35 25.94 -12.41
C LEU A 241 -3.19 25.17 -13.44
N THR A 242 -2.60 24.88 -14.59
CA THR A 242 -3.20 23.99 -15.60
C THR A 242 -2.52 22.63 -15.67
N HIS A 243 -1.22 22.57 -15.35
CA HIS A 243 -0.41 21.36 -15.37
C HIS A 243 0.61 21.39 -14.23
N LEU A 244 1.07 20.20 -13.83
CA LEU A 244 2.19 19.98 -12.92
C LEU A 244 3.10 18.91 -13.52
N GLY A 245 4.34 19.24 -13.88
CA GLY A 245 5.28 18.29 -14.47
C GLY A 245 4.78 17.70 -15.80
N GLY A 246 3.96 18.47 -16.54
CA GLY A 246 3.32 18.03 -17.79
C GLY A 246 1.99 17.28 -17.63
N TYR A 247 1.56 17.00 -16.39
CA TYR A 247 0.28 16.34 -16.11
C TYR A 247 -0.84 17.35 -15.86
N PRO A 248 -2.03 17.20 -16.47
CA PRO A 248 -3.15 18.11 -16.25
C PRO A 248 -3.56 18.19 -14.78
N VAL A 249 -3.89 19.39 -14.32
CA VAL A 249 -4.43 19.60 -12.97
C VAL A 249 -5.85 20.13 -13.06
N THR A 250 -6.77 19.46 -12.36
CA THR A 250 -8.15 19.94 -12.20
C THR A 250 -8.41 20.33 -10.76
N ILE A 251 -9.16 21.42 -10.55
CA ILE A 251 -9.51 21.90 -9.21
C ILE A 251 -11.03 21.90 -9.07
N SER A 252 -11.56 20.98 -8.26
CA SER A 252 -12.98 20.93 -7.94
C SER A 252 -13.36 22.13 -7.07
N PRO A 253 -14.23 23.04 -7.55
CA PRO A 253 -14.63 24.21 -6.79
C PRO A 253 -15.55 23.90 -5.60
N ARG A 254 -16.16 22.71 -5.56
CA ARG A 254 -17.08 22.33 -4.48
C ARG A 254 -16.37 21.81 -3.24
N ASN A 255 -15.26 21.10 -3.41
CA ASN A 255 -14.62 20.34 -2.33
C ASN A 255 -13.13 20.68 -2.17
N ASN A 256 -12.66 21.77 -2.79
CA ASN A 256 -11.25 22.19 -2.83
C ASN A 256 -10.28 21.00 -3.06
N LYS A 257 -10.64 20.18 -4.06
CA LYS A 257 -9.88 19.01 -4.44
C LYS A 257 -9.05 19.30 -5.68
N TYR A 258 -7.74 19.12 -5.59
CA TYR A 258 -6.79 19.22 -6.68
C TYR A 258 -6.49 17.81 -7.15
N THR A 259 -6.76 17.51 -8.41
CA THR A 259 -6.46 16.21 -9.01
C THR A 259 -5.41 16.42 -10.08
N ILE A 260 -4.22 15.85 -9.86
CA ILE A 260 -3.16 15.73 -10.85
C ILE A 260 -3.42 14.43 -11.61
N ASP A 261 -3.82 14.56 -12.87
CA ASP A 261 -4.27 13.46 -13.72
C ASP A 261 -3.08 12.80 -14.42
N LEU A 262 -2.83 11.53 -14.11
CA LEU A 262 -1.76 10.73 -14.69
C LEU A 262 -2.27 9.79 -15.79
N ASP A 263 -3.59 9.73 -16.04
CA ASP A 263 -4.30 8.73 -16.85
C ASP A 263 -3.72 8.56 -18.26
N LYS A 264 -3.31 9.69 -18.86
CA LYS A 264 -2.73 9.72 -20.22
C LYS A 264 -1.52 8.80 -20.36
N ASP A 265 -0.65 8.78 -19.35
CA ASP A 265 0.55 7.94 -19.33
C ASP A 265 0.31 6.65 -18.54
N TYR A 266 -0.57 6.69 -17.55
CA TYR A 266 -0.86 5.60 -16.61
C TYR A 266 -2.37 5.48 -16.35
N PRO A 267 -3.08 4.63 -17.10
CA PRO A 267 -4.53 4.53 -17.02
C PRO A 267 -5.04 4.31 -15.60
N GLY A 268 -6.02 5.11 -15.18
CA GLY A 268 -6.67 5.04 -13.87
C GLY A 268 -5.88 5.68 -12.72
N GLN A 269 -4.77 6.37 -13.00
CA GLN A 269 -3.91 6.93 -11.95
C GLN A 269 -4.09 8.44 -11.76
N SER A 270 -4.02 8.86 -10.50
CA SER A 270 -4.02 10.28 -10.15
C SER A 270 -3.43 10.52 -8.77
N ILE A 271 -3.04 11.76 -8.51
CA ILE A 271 -2.70 12.22 -7.16
C ILE A 271 -3.71 13.29 -6.76
N GLU A 272 -4.38 13.08 -5.64
CA GLU A 272 -5.40 13.99 -5.14
C GLU A 272 -4.91 14.72 -3.89
N ILE A 273 -5.07 16.03 -3.87
CA ILE A 273 -4.97 16.84 -2.66
C ILE A 273 -6.37 17.35 -2.32
N LYS A 274 -6.87 17.07 -1.12
CA LYS A 274 -8.15 17.58 -0.61
C LYS A 274 -7.87 18.53 0.55
N THR A 275 -8.55 19.66 0.59
CA THR A 275 -8.52 20.53 1.79
C THR A 275 -9.88 20.59 2.44
N PHE A 276 -9.93 20.45 3.76
CA PHE A 276 -11.14 20.64 4.54
C PHE A 276 -10.80 21.42 5.82
N LYS A 277 -11.37 22.62 5.97
CA LYS A 277 -10.91 23.57 6.99
C LYS A 277 -9.38 23.71 6.89
N GLU A 278 -8.66 23.64 8.01
CA GLU A 278 -7.19 23.73 8.05
C GLU A 278 -6.47 22.45 7.60
N PHE A 279 -7.19 21.35 7.39
CA PHE A 279 -6.62 20.04 7.11
C PHE A 279 -6.37 19.86 5.62
N VAL A 280 -5.26 19.22 5.30
CA VAL A 280 -4.88 18.82 3.95
C VAL A 280 -4.71 17.31 3.92
N GLY A 281 -5.36 16.64 2.97
CA GLY A 281 -5.17 15.23 2.69
C GLY A 281 -4.49 15.03 1.35
N VAL A 282 -3.62 14.03 1.24
CA VAL A 282 -2.99 13.60 -0.02
C VAL A 282 -3.26 12.12 -0.24
N LYS A 283 -3.69 11.74 -1.44
CA LYS A 283 -3.99 10.36 -1.82
C LYS A 283 -3.41 10.04 -3.19
N ILE A 284 -2.66 8.94 -3.27
CA ILE A 284 -2.20 8.36 -4.53
C ILE A 284 -3.21 7.28 -4.95
N ILE A 285 -3.79 7.42 -6.14
CA ILE A 285 -4.80 6.51 -6.67
C ILE A 285 -4.21 5.70 -7.81
N GLY A 286 -4.44 4.38 -7.79
CA GLY A 286 -4.13 3.47 -8.89
C GLY A 286 -2.64 3.19 -9.11
N ALA A 287 -1.77 3.50 -8.13
CA ALA A 287 -0.33 3.35 -8.28
C ALA A 287 0.08 1.93 -8.74
N THR A 288 0.96 1.87 -9.74
CA THR A 288 1.51 0.63 -10.29
C THR A 288 3.02 0.58 -10.14
N GLU A 289 3.60 -0.61 -10.28
CA GLU A 289 5.05 -0.80 -10.29
C GLU A 289 5.73 0.08 -11.37
N GLU A 290 5.08 0.25 -12.53
CA GLU A 290 5.62 1.07 -13.63
C GLU A 290 5.79 2.55 -13.26
N SER A 291 4.89 3.08 -12.45
CA SER A 291 4.80 4.52 -12.13
C SER A 291 5.42 4.84 -10.77
N PHE A 292 5.18 3.97 -9.77
CA PHE A 292 5.55 4.14 -8.38
C PHE A 292 6.44 3.01 -7.84
N GLY A 293 6.97 2.10 -8.67
CA GLY A 293 7.81 0.98 -8.20
C GLY A 293 9.06 1.37 -7.42
N ASN A 294 9.55 2.60 -7.59
CA ASN A 294 10.66 3.17 -6.83
C ASN A 294 10.21 4.04 -5.64
N ALA A 295 8.93 3.99 -5.26
CA ALA A 295 8.39 4.83 -4.20
C ALA A 295 8.92 4.38 -2.84
N ILE A 296 9.46 5.34 -2.10
CA ILE A 296 9.90 5.21 -0.71
C ILE A 296 9.41 6.42 0.08
N GLY A 297 9.30 6.31 1.40
CA GLY A 297 8.89 7.41 2.27
C GLY A 297 8.29 6.90 3.56
N ILE A 298 7.66 7.79 4.32
CA ILE A 298 6.99 7.42 5.57
C ILE A 298 5.85 6.40 5.32
N THR A 299 5.25 6.36 4.13
CA THR A 299 4.21 5.40 3.74
C THR A 299 4.76 4.04 3.29
N GLY A 300 6.07 3.84 3.40
CA GLY A 300 6.76 2.59 3.07
C GLY A 300 7.25 2.48 1.63
N ASP A 301 8.02 1.42 1.38
CA ASP A 301 8.50 1.02 0.06
C ASP A 301 7.37 0.42 -0.78
N PHE A 302 7.32 0.73 -2.08
CA PHE A 302 6.26 0.25 -2.96
C PHE A 302 6.18 -1.28 -3.04
N ASN A 303 7.33 -1.93 -3.25
CA ASN A 303 7.39 -3.34 -3.65
C ASN A 303 7.13 -4.28 -2.47
N THR A 304 7.64 -3.89 -1.31
CA THR A 304 7.59 -4.70 -0.10
C THR A 304 6.54 -4.21 0.88
N GLY A 305 6.15 -2.93 0.79
CA GLY A 305 5.34 -2.21 1.78
C GLY A 305 5.99 -2.05 3.14
N ASN A 306 7.28 -2.37 3.29
CA ASN A 306 8.01 -2.19 4.54
C ASN A 306 8.32 -0.71 4.76
N THR A 307 8.26 -0.28 6.01
CA THR A 307 8.63 1.05 6.48
C THR A 307 10.14 1.11 6.73
N TYR A 308 10.91 1.38 5.67
CA TYR A 308 12.38 1.48 5.77
C TYR A 308 12.85 2.85 6.26
N GLY A 309 14.01 2.87 6.90
CA GLY A 309 14.81 4.07 7.03
C GLY A 309 15.45 4.50 5.71
N ARG A 310 16.08 5.68 5.69
CA ARG A 310 16.71 6.25 4.49
C ARG A 310 17.92 5.47 4.00
N ASP A 311 18.45 4.56 4.82
CA ASP A 311 19.46 3.59 4.42
C ASP A 311 18.93 2.53 3.43
N GLY A 312 17.60 2.43 3.27
CA GLY A 312 16.92 1.49 2.39
C GLY A 312 16.97 0.05 2.87
N SER A 313 17.37 -0.19 4.12
CA SER A 313 17.60 -1.56 4.64
C SER A 313 17.08 -1.79 6.06
N THR A 314 17.11 -0.77 6.90
CA THR A 314 16.61 -0.85 8.28
C THR A 314 15.10 -0.75 8.28
N VAL A 315 14.41 -1.81 8.69
CA VAL A 315 12.95 -1.79 8.88
C VAL A 315 12.64 -1.12 10.22
N LEU A 316 11.83 -0.08 10.22
CA LEU A 316 11.39 0.66 11.39
C LEU A 316 9.98 0.24 11.77
N HIS A 317 9.85 -0.39 12.94
CA HIS A 317 8.57 -0.85 13.48
C HIS A 317 7.90 0.15 14.41
N ASP A 318 8.65 1.10 14.96
CA ASP A 318 8.12 2.21 15.75
C ASP A 318 7.80 3.39 14.82
N PHE A 319 6.54 3.81 14.80
CA PHE A 319 6.09 4.88 13.90
C PHE A 319 6.57 6.29 14.31
N ASN A 320 6.97 6.49 15.57
CA ASN A 320 7.64 7.74 15.96
C ASN A 320 9.08 7.77 15.43
N GLU A 321 9.81 6.66 15.53
CA GLU A 321 11.13 6.53 14.90
C GLU A 321 11.03 6.71 13.39
N LEU A 322 10.02 6.11 12.74
CA LEU A 322 9.75 6.27 11.31
C LEU A 322 9.46 7.74 10.93
N GLY A 323 8.62 8.43 11.69
CA GLY A 323 8.29 9.83 11.43
C GLY A 323 9.49 10.77 11.60
N LEU A 324 10.34 10.52 12.59
CA LEU A 324 11.60 11.25 12.77
C LEU A 324 12.59 10.98 11.64
N GLU A 325 12.71 9.73 11.20
CA GLU A 325 13.59 9.32 10.09
C GLU A 325 13.20 10.00 8.77
N TRP A 326 11.90 10.16 8.54
CA TRP A 326 11.35 10.81 7.34
C TRP A 326 11.07 12.31 7.52
N GLN A 327 11.63 12.95 8.54
CA GLN A 327 11.75 14.41 8.58
C GLN A 327 12.51 14.91 7.34
N VAL A 328 12.02 15.99 6.72
CA VAL A 328 12.67 16.60 5.55
C VAL A 328 14.10 17.04 5.91
N LEU A 329 15.05 16.58 5.11
CA LEU A 329 16.46 16.94 5.20
C LEU A 329 16.79 18.03 4.17
N PRO A 330 17.90 18.79 4.37
CA PRO A 330 18.38 19.73 3.35
C PRO A 330 18.60 19.10 1.97
N SER A 331 18.91 17.79 1.91
CA SER A 331 19.11 17.02 0.68
C SER A 331 17.83 16.66 -0.07
N ASP A 332 16.66 16.73 0.56
CA ASP A 332 15.38 16.49 -0.11
C ASP A 332 14.95 17.72 -0.94
N GLY A 333 15.53 18.88 -0.64
CA GLY A 333 15.25 20.13 -1.32
C GLY A 333 14.02 20.84 -0.77
N LYS A 334 13.91 22.13 -1.10
CA LYS A 334 12.86 23.00 -0.59
C LYS A 334 11.63 22.94 -1.48
N LEU A 335 10.53 22.39 -0.96
CA LEU A 335 9.23 22.37 -1.67
C LEU A 335 8.23 23.41 -1.15
N PHE A 336 8.33 23.82 0.11
CA PHE A 336 7.46 24.86 0.67
C PHE A 336 8.04 26.25 0.42
N HIS A 337 7.22 27.20 -0.02
CA HIS A 337 7.65 28.59 -0.25
C HIS A 337 8.20 29.23 1.04
N GLU A 338 7.51 29.01 2.16
CA GLU A 338 7.89 29.46 3.50
C GLU A 338 8.66 28.40 4.29
N ILE A 339 9.60 28.88 5.10
CA ILE A 339 10.35 28.05 6.06
C ILE A 339 9.57 28.03 7.38
N ALA A 340 9.17 26.84 7.83
CA ALA A 340 8.56 26.63 9.15
C ALA A 340 9.52 25.87 10.07
N LYS A 341 9.40 26.08 11.38
CA LYS A 341 10.19 25.35 12.38
C LYS A 341 9.42 24.14 12.93
N PRO A 342 10.12 23.05 13.29
CA PRO A 342 11.58 22.88 13.21
C PRO A 342 12.07 22.51 11.80
N GLN A 343 13.36 22.73 11.53
CA GLN A 343 14.06 22.24 10.34
C GLN A 343 15.29 21.46 10.81
N PHE A 344 15.61 20.36 10.13
CA PHE A 344 16.81 19.58 10.44
C PHE A 344 18.06 20.49 10.52
N PRO A 345 18.92 20.36 11.55
CA PRO A 345 19.03 19.25 12.51
C PRO A 345 18.14 19.38 13.77
N GLU A 346 17.28 20.38 13.86
CA GLU A 346 16.27 20.42 14.93
C GLU A 346 15.19 19.38 14.61
N LEU A 347 15.04 18.39 15.50
CA LEU A 347 14.09 17.29 15.32
C LEU A 347 12.65 17.79 15.38
N CYS A 348 11.74 17.02 14.79
CA CYS A 348 10.29 17.24 14.93
C CYS A 348 9.92 17.42 16.41
N TYR A 349 9.05 18.40 16.68
CA TYR A 349 8.49 18.54 18.02
C TYR A 349 7.49 17.41 18.21
N LEU A 350 7.72 16.54 19.19
CA LEU A 350 6.81 15.46 19.54
C LEU A 350 5.90 15.90 20.70
N PRO A 351 4.64 15.44 20.75
CA PRO A 351 3.75 15.71 21.87
C PRO A 351 4.32 15.10 23.16
N GLU A 352 4.09 15.77 24.29
CA GLU A 352 4.55 15.27 25.61
C GLU A 352 3.89 13.94 25.99
N ASP A 353 2.70 13.65 25.44
CA ASP A 353 2.00 12.36 25.53
C ASP A 353 1.65 11.83 24.13
N PRO A 354 2.54 11.01 23.52
CA PRO A 354 2.37 10.50 22.16
C PRO A 354 1.22 9.51 22.00
N ARG A 355 0.75 8.89 23.08
CA ARG A 355 -0.36 7.93 23.04
C ARG A 355 -1.72 8.62 23.19
N GLY A 356 -1.71 9.95 23.42
CA GLY A 356 -2.91 10.71 23.70
C GLY A 356 -3.73 10.08 24.82
N GLU A 357 -3.11 9.33 25.74
CA GLU A 357 -3.82 8.73 26.86
C GLU A 357 -4.45 9.91 27.58
N ARG A 358 -5.79 10.06 27.44
CA ARG A 358 -6.60 11.10 28.08
C ARG A 358 -6.61 10.89 29.61
N ALA A 359 -5.43 10.71 30.21
CA ALA A 359 -5.18 10.64 31.62
C ALA A 359 -5.48 12.02 32.20
N ARG A 360 -6.77 12.19 32.53
CA ARG A 360 -7.37 13.29 33.30
C ARG A 360 -7.74 14.54 32.50
N ARG A 361 -8.79 14.45 31.67
CA ARG A 361 -9.84 15.48 31.56
C ARG A 361 -11.07 14.98 30.79
N LEU A 362 -11.74 13.97 31.36
CA LEU A 362 -13.11 13.57 30.96
C LEU A 362 -14.17 14.68 31.13
N ALA A 363 -13.78 15.89 31.56
CA ALA A 363 -14.67 17.02 31.81
C ALA A 363 -14.65 18.10 30.70
N GLU A 364 -13.87 17.92 29.62
CA GLU A 364 -13.76 18.89 28.50
C GLU A 364 -14.18 18.31 27.13
N SER A 365 -14.65 17.05 27.06
CA SER A 365 -15.14 16.44 25.81
C SER A 365 -16.66 16.55 25.75
N ASP A 366 -17.17 17.43 24.90
CA ASP A 366 -18.61 17.61 24.67
C ASP A 366 -19.16 16.57 23.68
N ILE A 367 -18.31 16.01 22.82
CA ILE A 367 -18.67 14.94 21.87
C ILE A 367 -18.29 13.58 22.46
N THR A 368 -19.23 12.63 22.42
CA THR A 368 -19.02 11.23 22.83
C THR A 368 -18.54 10.36 21.66
N GLU A 369 -17.93 9.22 21.98
CA GLU A 369 -17.49 8.24 20.98
C GLU A 369 -18.65 7.74 20.13
N GLU A 370 -19.82 7.48 20.73
CA GLU A 370 -21.01 7.03 19.99
C GLU A 370 -21.52 8.10 19.01
N ALA A 371 -21.42 9.38 19.37
CA ALA A 371 -21.80 10.48 18.48
C ALA A 371 -20.82 10.61 17.30
N ALA A 372 -19.52 10.42 17.56
CA ALA A 372 -18.50 10.40 16.51
C ALA A 372 -18.68 9.21 15.56
N GLU A 373 -18.86 8.00 16.09
CA GLU A 373 -19.15 6.79 15.29
C GLU A 373 -20.41 6.96 14.43
N ALA A 374 -21.47 7.55 14.98
CA ALA A 374 -22.71 7.80 14.26
C ALA A 374 -22.51 8.80 13.10
N ALA A 375 -21.70 9.84 13.29
CA ALA A 375 -21.37 10.80 12.24
C ALA A 375 -20.57 10.15 11.11
N CYS A 376 -19.60 9.28 11.44
CA CYS A 376 -18.72 8.61 10.48
C CYS A 376 -19.32 7.34 9.85
N ALA A 377 -20.51 6.89 10.28
CA ALA A 377 -21.09 5.61 9.88
C ALA A 377 -21.35 5.46 8.36
N SER A 378 -21.44 6.57 7.62
CA SER A 378 -21.64 6.55 6.16
C SER A 378 -20.36 6.22 5.36
N LEU A 379 -19.18 6.33 5.99
CA LEU A 379 -17.90 6.02 5.38
C LEU A 379 -17.71 4.51 5.26
N LYS A 380 -17.44 4.06 4.03
CA LYS A 380 -17.34 2.63 3.68
C LYS A 380 -15.95 2.06 3.96
N ASP A 381 -14.93 2.86 3.67
CA ASP A 381 -13.55 2.47 3.91
C ASP A 381 -13.24 2.56 5.41
N ASP A 382 -12.59 1.52 5.94
CA ASP A 382 -12.32 1.40 7.38
C ASP A 382 -11.24 2.37 7.86
N PHE A 383 -10.28 2.71 7.00
CA PHE A 383 -9.27 3.73 7.29
C PHE A 383 -9.93 5.10 7.40
N ASP A 384 -10.79 5.46 6.44
CA ASP A 384 -11.52 6.73 6.47
C ASP A 384 -12.46 6.82 7.69
N ARG A 385 -13.16 5.73 8.01
CA ARG A 385 -14.09 5.70 9.15
C ARG A 385 -13.35 5.87 10.48
N LYS A 386 -12.24 5.17 10.68
CA LYS A 386 -11.43 5.26 11.91
C LYS A 386 -10.80 6.63 12.07
N GLY A 387 -10.19 7.15 11.01
CA GLY A 387 -9.63 8.51 11.00
C GLY A 387 -10.69 9.56 11.32
N CYS A 388 -11.87 9.45 10.71
CA CYS A 388 -13.00 10.33 10.98
C CYS A 388 -13.41 10.35 12.47
N VAL A 389 -13.56 9.18 13.10
CA VAL A 389 -13.93 9.10 14.52
C VAL A 389 -12.85 9.75 15.39
N TYR A 390 -11.59 9.46 15.11
CA TYR A 390 -10.47 10.01 15.86
C TYR A 390 -10.38 11.53 15.71
N ASP A 391 -10.47 12.06 14.50
CA ASP A 391 -10.47 13.50 14.21
C ASP A 391 -11.62 14.22 14.91
N ILE A 392 -12.85 13.68 14.87
CA ILE A 392 -14.00 14.26 15.58
C ILE A 392 -13.71 14.35 17.08
N LEU A 393 -13.14 13.29 17.67
CA LEU A 393 -12.81 13.26 19.09
C LEU A 393 -11.63 14.18 19.43
N ALA A 394 -10.63 14.30 18.56
CA ALA A 394 -9.46 15.16 18.77
C ALA A 394 -9.82 16.66 18.65
N THR A 395 -10.64 16.99 17.65
CA THR A 395 -11.06 18.38 17.34
C THR A 395 -12.28 18.84 18.13
N GLN A 396 -13.08 17.90 18.65
CA GLN A 396 -14.42 18.16 19.19
C GLN A 396 -15.36 18.81 18.16
N ASP A 397 -15.33 18.33 16.91
CA ASP A 397 -16.07 18.89 15.78
C ASP A 397 -16.67 17.80 14.87
N LEU A 398 -17.99 17.61 14.91
CA LEU A 398 -18.70 16.60 14.10
C LEU A 398 -18.59 16.83 12.59
N ASP A 399 -18.33 18.06 12.14
CA ASP A 399 -18.23 18.36 10.71
C ASP A 399 -16.93 17.80 10.11
N MET A 400 -15.99 17.28 10.93
CA MET A 400 -14.77 16.62 10.45
C MET A 400 -15.03 15.41 9.56
N VAL A 401 -16.24 14.85 9.57
CA VAL A 401 -16.67 13.87 8.56
C VAL A 401 -16.45 14.34 7.12
N GLY A 402 -16.50 15.66 6.85
CA GLY A 402 -16.25 16.22 5.52
C GLY A 402 -14.79 16.16 5.05
N ALA A 403 -13.83 15.91 5.95
CA ALA A 403 -12.43 15.69 5.62
C ALA A 403 -12.22 14.35 4.89
N TYR A 404 -13.10 13.38 5.14
CA TYR A 404 -13.15 12.06 4.52
C TYR A 404 -14.18 12.07 3.37
#